data_AF-A0A1G7S0B4-F1
#
_entry.id   AF-A0A1G7S0B4-F1
#
_cell.length_a   1.000
_cell.length_b   1.000
_cell.length_c   1.000
_cell.angle_alpha   90.00
_cell.angle_beta   90.00
_cell.angle_gamma   90.00
#
_symmetry.space_group_name_H-M   'P 1'
#
loop_
_entity.id
_entity.type
_entity.pdbx_description
1 polymer ?
#
loop_
_entity_poly.entity_id
_entity_poly.type
_entity_poly.pdbx_seq_one_letter_code
_entity_poly.pdbx_strand_id
1 'polypeptide(L)'
;MSYYRSTSAMAWVLLMTASAAGYATPQQAAPTAPAAATPPPASSIAKDLKSLPLADQKRFAAGRFLGFYTLNGRTTGDVCRAEGVDLSAYVQAFQRKHDAEYERADKIMVASGFSTAEMAAATDANRGRLEEKVRQSMQDLAGALHKTTVAEGCAYIAAHVSDAVAGQSFAQQNPEIEAVLMSN
;
A
#
# COMPACT_ATOMS: atom_id res chain seq x y z
N MET A 1 13.55 -7.24 -37.63
CA MET A 1 12.10 -6.99 -37.52
C MET A 1 11.70 -7.36 -36.10
N SER A 2 12.01 -6.52 -35.10
CA SER A 2 11.23 -5.39 -34.57
C SER A 2 9.85 -5.75 -34.03
N TYR A 3 9.75 -5.53 -32.72
CA TYR A 3 8.65 -5.66 -31.74
C TYR A 3 7.38 -4.87 -32.07
N TYR A 4 6.25 -5.21 -31.45
CA TYR A 4 5.60 -4.34 -30.45
C TYR A 4 4.45 -5.05 -29.68
N ARG A 5 4.52 -4.99 -28.34
CA ARG A 5 3.41 -5.21 -27.39
C ARG A 5 2.59 -3.92 -27.32
N SER A 6 1.26 -4.01 -27.38
CA SER A 6 0.40 -2.83 -27.24
C SER A 6 -0.17 -2.78 -25.81
N THR A 7 0.35 -1.85 -25.01
CA THR A 7 -0.22 -1.39 -23.74
C THR A 7 -1.06 -0.15 -24.02
N SER A 8 -2.38 -0.24 -23.86
CA SER A 8 -3.26 0.93 -23.93
C SER A 8 -3.21 1.68 -22.60
N ALA A 9 -2.39 2.73 -22.55
CA ALA A 9 -2.56 3.82 -21.59
C ALA A 9 -3.63 4.77 -22.17
N MET A 10 -4.75 4.95 -21.47
CA MET A 10 -5.73 5.97 -21.82
C MET A 10 -5.21 7.34 -21.36
N ALA A 11 -4.96 8.22 -22.34
CA ALA A 11 -4.76 9.64 -22.17
C ALA A 11 -6.10 10.37 -22.31
N TRP A 12 -6.38 11.37 -21.47
CA TRP A 12 -7.40 12.39 -21.75
C TRP A 12 -6.96 13.81 -21.33
N VAL A 13 -6.55 14.52 -22.39
CA VAL A 13 -6.67 15.93 -22.82
C VAL A 13 -7.28 17.03 -21.91
N LEU A 14 -6.62 18.21 -22.03
CA LEU A 14 -6.88 19.59 -21.57
C LEU A 14 -8.28 20.19 -21.87
N LEU A 15 -8.66 21.27 -21.15
CA LEU A 15 -8.99 22.56 -21.78
C LEU A 15 -8.94 23.78 -20.83
N MET A 16 -8.35 24.87 -21.35
CA MET A 16 -8.19 26.21 -20.77
C MET A 16 -9.41 27.11 -21.02
N THR A 17 -9.54 28.20 -20.23
CA THR A 17 -10.03 29.50 -20.74
C THR A 17 -9.20 30.66 -20.19
N ALA A 18 -8.81 31.57 -21.08
CA ALA A 18 -8.00 32.76 -20.86
C ALA A 18 -8.85 34.04 -20.71
N SER A 19 -8.28 35.10 -20.12
CA SER A 19 -8.53 36.50 -20.50
C SER A 19 -7.40 37.41 -19.99
N ALA A 20 -6.94 38.31 -20.86
CA ALA A 20 -5.73 39.13 -20.72
C ALA A 20 -6.09 40.64 -20.66
N ALA A 21 -5.27 41.44 -19.94
CA ALA A 21 -4.57 42.62 -20.45
C ALA A 21 -4.10 43.55 -19.31
N GLY A 22 -2.81 43.93 -19.32
CA GLY A 22 -2.38 45.27 -18.88
C GLY A 22 -1.27 45.35 -17.83
N TYR A 23 -0.11 45.83 -18.28
CA TYR A 23 0.96 46.56 -17.57
C TYR A 23 2.19 45.80 -17.03
N ALA A 24 3.30 46.51 -17.13
CA ALA A 24 4.67 46.07 -17.32
C ALA A 24 5.37 45.48 -16.08
N THR A 25 6.37 44.64 -16.37
CA THR A 25 7.23 43.84 -15.50
C THR A 25 8.15 44.64 -14.58
N PRO A 26 8.36 44.15 -13.35
CA PRO A 26 9.67 43.91 -12.79
C PRO A 26 9.97 42.40 -12.85
N GLN A 27 11.18 42.05 -13.28
CA GLN A 27 11.69 40.70 -13.50
C GLN A 27 11.54 39.81 -12.24
N GLN A 28 10.44 39.06 -12.18
CA GLN A 28 10.20 38.03 -11.17
C GLN A 28 10.92 36.75 -11.60
N ALA A 29 11.75 36.23 -10.70
CA ALA A 29 12.38 34.93 -10.83
C ALA A 29 11.35 33.87 -11.25
N ALA A 30 11.74 33.03 -12.21
CA ALA A 30 10.89 31.97 -12.72
C ALA A 30 10.27 31.17 -11.56
N PRO A 31 8.95 30.92 -11.55
CA PRO A 31 8.35 30.01 -10.60
C PRO A 31 8.97 28.64 -10.85
N THR A 32 9.72 28.15 -9.87
CA THR A 32 10.13 26.75 -9.81
C THR A 32 8.84 25.95 -9.82
N ALA A 33 8.64 25.17 -10.88
CA ALA A 33 7.57 24.20 -10.96
C ALA A 33 7.53 23.41 -9.64
N PRO A 34 6.34 23.09 -9.08
CA PRO A 34 6.28 22.19 -7.94
C PRO A 34 7.00 20.91 -8.35
N ALA A 35 8.07 20.59 -7.63
CA ALA A 35 8.77 19.34 -7.78
C ALA A 35 7.71 18.25 -7.73
N ALA A 36 7.54 17.53 -8.84
CA ALA A 36 6.81 16.28 -8.85
C ALA A 36 7.35 15.48 -7.66
N ALA A 37 6.47 15.10 -6.73
CA ALA A 37 6.86 14.32 -5.58
C ALA A 37 7.50 13.03 -6.08
N THR A 38 8.83 12.99 -6.07
CA THR A 38 9.60 11.81 -6.43
C THR A 38 9.15 10.70 -5.49
N PRO A 39 8.70 9.54 -5.99
CA PRO A 39 8.51 8.39 -5.12
C PRO A 39 9.83 8.13 -4.38
N PRO A 40 9.82 7.84 -3.06
CA PRO A 40 11.05 7.58 -2.34
C PRO A 40 11.82 6.47 -3.07
N PRO A 41 13.12 6.65 -3.34
CA PRO A 41 13.88 5.69 -4.14
C PRO A 41 13.87 4.34 -3.44
N ALA A 42 13.66 3.28 -4.21
CA ALA A 42 13.63 1.89 -3.76
C ALA A 42 14.97 1.36 -3.19
N SER A 43 15.88 2.21 -2.71
CA SER A 43 17.27 1.84 -2.40
C SER A 43 17.80 2.24 -1.01
N SER A 44 17.05 2.99 -0.18
CA SER A 44 17.49 3.27 1.21
C SER A 44 17.20 2.11 2.16
N ILE A 45 15.94 1.63 2.19
CA ILE A 45 15.51 0.54 3.08
C ILE A 45 16.31 -0.74 2.86
N ALA A 46 16.60 -1.09 1.61
CA ALA A 46 17.41 -2.24 1.24
C ALA A 46 18.85 -2.17 1.81
N LYS A 47 19.46 -0.99 1.72
CA LYS A 47 20.82 -0.73 2.21
C LYS A 47 20.85 -0.74 3.75
N ASP A 48 19.85 -0.12 4.37
CA ASP A 48 19.71 -0.05 5.82
C ASP A 48 19.43 -1.44 6.39
N LEU A 49 18.59 -2.25 5.73
CA LEU A 49 18.33 -3.64 6.12
C LEU A 49 19.61 -4.48 6.11
N LYS A 50 20.38 -4.45 5.03
CA LYS A 50 21.62 -5.23 4.90
C LYS A 50 22.71 -4.82 5.90
N SER A 51 22.59 -3.65 6.53
CA SER A 51 23.51 -3.18 7.56
C SER A 51 23.25 -3.76 8.95
N LEU A 52 22.08 -4.34 9.19
CA LEU A 52 21.69 -4.92 10.47
C LEU A 52 22.25 -6.34 10.66
N PRO A 53 22.43 -6.82 11.91
CA PRO A 53 22.61 -8.24 12.18
C PRO A 53 21.47 -9.09 11.59
N LEU A 54 21.76 -10.31 11.15
CA LEU A 54 20.77 -11.16 10.45
C LEU A 54 19.48 -11.39 11.27
N ALA A 55 19.59 -11.53 12.58
CA ALA A 55 18.43 -11.66 13.46
C ALA A 55 17.52 -10.42 13.42
N ASP A 56 18.12 -9.22 13.43
CA ASP A 56 17.41 -7.95 13.36
C ASP A 56 16.81 -7.72 11.96
N GLN A 57 17.49 -8.18 10.90
CA GLN A 57 16.94 -8.19 9.55
C GLN A 57 15.66 -9.03 9.47
N LYS A 58 15.71 -10.27 9.98
CA LYS A 58 14.55 -11.17 10.00
C LYS A 58 13.41 -10.58 10.82
N ARG A 59 13.71 -10.01 11.99
CA ARG A 59 12.71 -9.33 12.84
C ARG A 59 12.07 -8.13 12.15
N PHE A 60 12.87 -7.30 11.49
CA PHE A 60 12.37 -6.17 10.72
C PHE A 60 11.45 -6.64 9.59
N ALA A 61 11.87 -7.66 8.83
CA ALA A 61 11.08 -8.21 7.73
C ALA A 61 9.76 -8.81 8.21
N ALA A 62 9.77 -9.56 9.31
CA ALA A 62 8.58 -10.09 9.96
C ALA A 62 7.62 -8.98 10.40
N GLY A 63 8.11 -7.95 11.10
CA GLY A 63 7.29 -6.81 11.51
C GLY A 63 6.70 -6.05 10.31
N ARG A 64 7.46 -5.88 9.23
CA ARG A 64 6.99 -5.24 8.00
C ARG A 64 5.88 -6.03 7.34
N PHE A 65 6.03 -7.35 7.24
CA PHE A 65 5.00 -8.23 6.71
C PHE A 65 3.74 -8.23 7.58
N LEU A 66 3.85 -8.36 8.91
CA LEU A 66 2.68 -8.35 9.79
C LEU A 66 1.91 -7.03 9.72
N GLY A 67 2.61 -5.90 9.53
CA GLY A 67 1.97 -4.61 9.25
C GLY A 67 1.21 -4.59 7.91
N PHE A 68 1.81 -5.15 6.86
CA PHE A 68 1.14 -5.33 5.56
C PHE A 68 -0.10 -6.24 5.67
N TYR A 69 0.03 -7.37 6.37
CA TYR A 69 -1.03 -8.35 6.56
C TYR A 69 -2.22 -7.76 7.34
N THR A 70 -1.92 -7.04 8.43
CA THR A 70 -2.92 -6.39 9.27
C THR A 70 -3.68 -5.32 8.50
N LEU A 71 -2.97 -4.43 7.81
CA LEU A 71 -3.58 -3.33 7.06
C LEU A 71 -4.50 -3.87 5.95
N ASN A 72 -3.99 -4.76 5.10
CA ASN A 72 -4.69 -5.17 3.89
C ASN A 72 -5.74 -6.26 4.11
N GLY A 73 -5.62 -7.07 5.15
CA GLY A 73 -6.62 -8.07 5.53
C GLY A 73 -7.62 -7.50 6.53
N ARG A 74 -7.18 -7.40 7.78
CA ARG A 74 -8.06 -7.05 8.91
C ARG A 74 -8.60 -5.62 8.82
N THR A 75 -7.74 -4.62 8.72
CA THR A 75 -8.19 -3.20 8.75
C THR A 75 -9.05 -2.88 7.54
N THR A 76 -8.69 -3.35 6.33
CA THR A 76 -9.56 -3.23 5.15
C THR A 76 -10.93 -3.87 5.36
N GLY A 77 -10.97 -5.09 5.90
CA GLY A 77 -12.24 -5.75 6.22
C GLY A 77 -13.08 -4.98 7.23
N ASP A 78 -12.47 -4.45 8.29
CA ASP A 78 -13.16 -3.70 9.35
C ASP A 78 -13.69 -2.35 8.85
N VAL A 79 -12.90 -1.59 8.09
CA VAL A 79 -13.33 -0.32 7.48
C VAL A 79 -14.49 -0.55 6.52
N CYS A 80 -14.39 -1.53 5.62
CA CYS A 80 -15.46 -1.77 4.66
C CYS A 80 -16.74 -2.30 5.31
N ARG A 81 -16.62 -3.08 6.39
CA ARG A 81 -17.78 -3.47 7.21
C ARG A 81 -18.48 -2.25 7.83
N ALA A 82 -17.71 -1.26 8.30
CA ALA A 82 -18.28 -0.02 8.83
C ALA A 82 -19.03 0.81 7.77
N GLU A 83 -18.67 0.64 6.49
CA GLU A 83 -19.39 1.21 5.33
C GLU A 83 -20.57 0.34 4.85
N GLY A 84 -20.86 -0.77 5.54
CA GLY A 84 -21.95 -1.69 5.17
C GLY A 84 -21.61 -2.69 4.06
N VAL A 85 -20.32 -2.85 3.70
CA VAL A 85 -19.86 -3.78 2.67
C VAL A 85 -19.15 -5.00 3.31
N ASP A 86 -19.62 -6.20 2.98
CA ASP A 86 -18.98 -7.44 3.44
C ASP A 86 -17.77 -7.80 2.57
N LEU A 87 -16.59 -7.83 3.18
CA LEU A 87 -15.34 -8.27 2.55
C LEU A 87 -14.85 -9.63 3.05
N SER A 88 -15.69 -10.45 3.69
CA SER A 88 -15.29 -11.74 4.25
C SER A 88 -14.62 -12.65 3.20
N ALA A 89 -15.15 -12.69 1.97
CA ALA A 89 -14.54 -13.46 0.87
C ALA A 89 -13.14 -12.97 0.49
N TYR A 90 -12.96 -11.64 0.42
CA TYR A 90 -11.66 -11.02 0.17
C TYR A 90 -10.67 -11.31 1.30
N VAL A 91 -11.08 -11.14 2.56
CA VAL A 91 -10.23 -11.38 3.72
C VAL A 91 -9.75 -12.82 3.74
N GLN A 92 -10.64 -13.80 3.55
CA GLN A 92 -10.25 -15.21 3.52
C GLN A 92 -9.30 -15.55 2.37
N ALA A 93 -9.53 -14.97 1.18
CA ALA A 93 -8.65 -15.18 0.03
C ALA A 93 -7.27 -14.52 0.23
N PHE A 94 -7.24 -13.33 0.83
CA PHE A 94 -6.01 -12.65 1.23
C PHE A 94 -5.22 -13.47 2.25
N GLN A 95 -5.87 -13.99 3.29
CA GLN A 95 -5.22 -14.82 4.31
C GLN A 95 -4.56 -16.04 3.67
N ARG A 96 -5.32 -16.84 2.91
CA ARG A 96 -4.81 -18.03 2.21
C ARG A 96 -3.61 -17.74 1.29
N LYS A 97 -3.60 -16.57 0.64
CA LYS A 97 -2.49 -16.16 -0.24
C LYS A 97 -1.19 -15.98 0.53
N HIS A 98 -1.26 -15.57 1.80
CA HIS A 98 -0.12 -15.13 2.60
C HIS A 98 0.13 -16.02 3.83
N ASP A 99 -0.44 -17.22 3.87
CA ASP A 99 -0.34 -18.14 5.03
C ASP A 99 1.12 -18.50 5.35
N ALA A 100 1.95 -18.74 4.32
CA ALA A 100 3.35 -19.13 4.49
C ALA A 100 4.20 -17.97 5.08
N GLU A 101 4.03 -16.77 4.53
CA GLU A 101 4.70 -15.57 5.05
C GLU A 101 4.24 -15.24 6.48
N TYR A 102 2.95 -15.44 6.78
CA TYR A 102 2.41 -15.23 8.11
C TYR A 102 2.99 -16.21 9.12
N GLU A 103 3.00 -17.51 8.81
CA GLU A 103 3.60 -18.53 9.69
C GLU A 103 5.08 -18.23 9.96
N ARG A 104 5.81 -17.79 8.92
CA ARG A 104 7.22 -17.43 9.06
C ARG A 104 7.43 -16.19 9.94
N ALA A 105 6.65 -15.14 9.70
CA ALA A 105 6.75 -13.89 10.44
C ALA A 105 6.39 -14.08 11.92
N ASP A 106 5.31 -14.83 12.20
CA ASP A 106 4.88 -15.13 13.56
C ASP A 106 5.97 -15.88 14.34
N LYS A 107 6.53 -16.96 13.77
CA LYS A 107 7.64 -17.70 14.38
C LYS A 107 8.85 -16.83 14.70
N ILE A 108 9.24 -15.93 13.80
CA ILE A 108 10.37 -15.02 14.01
C ILE A 108 10.07 -14.06 15.18
N MET A 109 8.87 -13.49 15.22
CA MET A 109 8.49 -12.52 16.26
C MET A 109 8.40 -13.16 17.64
N VAL A 110 7.82 -14.36 17.74
CA VAL A 110 7.78 -15.14 18.97
C VAL A 110 9.20 -15.49 19.45
N ALA A 111 10.06 -15.98 18.55
CA ALA A 111 11.46 -16.29 18.88
C ALA A 111 12.27 -15.05 19.30
N SER A 112 11.88 -13.87 18.82
CA SER A 112 12.51 -12.58 19.16
C SER A 112 12.03 -12.00 20.50
N GLY A 113 11.17 -12.72 21.23
CA GLY A 113 10.65 -12.30 22.53
C GLY A 113 9.62 -11.18 22.46
N PHE A 114 9.04 -10.90 21.28
CA PHE A 114 7.90 -10.00 21.18
C PHE A 114 6.63 -10.77 21.52
N SER A 115 6.05 -10.46 22.66
CA SER A 115 4.80 -11.09 23.08
C SER A 115 3.66 -10.71 22.14
N THR A 116 2.68 -11.60 22.01
CA THR A 116 1.43 -11.31 21.31
C THR A 116 0.74 -10.05 21.85
N ALA A 117 0.90 -9.77 23.15
CA ALA A 117 0.38 -8.58 23.81
C ALA A 117 1.05 -7.28 23.32
N GLU A 118 2.38 -7.27 23.14
CA GLU A 118 3.10 -6.12 22.59
C GLU A 118 2.74 -5.88 21.12
N MET A 119 2.57 -6.94 20.33
CA MET A 119 2.10 -6.82 18.94
C MET A 119 0.67 -6.27 18.86
N ALA A 120 -0.22 -6.72 19.75
CA ALA A 120 -1.59 -6.22 19.83
C ALA A 120 -1.60 -4.74 20.26
N ALA A 121 -0.85 -4.37 21.29
CA ALA A 121 -0.75 -2.99 21.75
C ALA A 121 -0.20 -2.04 20.68
N ALA A 122 0.84 -2.47 19.93
CA ALA A 122 1.39 -1.70 18.83
C ALA A 122 0.38 -1.51 17.68
N THR A 123 -0.42 -2.54 17.39
CA THR A 123 -1.50 -2.48 16.40
C THR A 123 -2.60 -1.52 16.85
N ASP A 124 -3.00 -1.61 18.12
CA ASP A 124 -4.06 -0.79 18.71
C ASP A 124 -3.69 0.68 18.78
N ALA A 125 -2.45 0.99 19.20
CA ALA A 125 -1.93 2.36 19.22
C ALA A 125 -1.92 3.01 17.82
N ASN A 126 -1.84 2.21 16.76
CA ASN A 126 -1.84 2.69 15.38
C ASN A 126 -3.21 2.61 14.71
N ARG A 127 -4.25 2.07 15.38
CA ARG A 127 -5.51 1.68 14.73
C ARG A 127 -6.16 2.79 13.94
N GLY A 128 -6.37 3.97 14.54
CA GLY A 128 -7.00 5.11 13.85
C GLY A 128 -6.23 5.55 12.60
N ARG A 129 -4.90 5.57 12.67
CA ARG A 129 -4.04 5.91 11.53
C ARG A 129 -4.11 4.85 10.42
N LEU A 130 -4.21 3.56 10.78
CA LEU A 130 -4.36 2.48 9.80
C LEU A 130 -5.73 2.55 9.12
N GLU A 131 -6.80 2.78 9.88
CA GLU A 131 -8.15 2.95 9.36
C GLU A 131 -8.23 4.15 8.41
N GLU A 132 -7.66 5.30 8.77
CA GLU A 132 -7.60 6.48 7.89
C GLU A 132 -6.88 6.17 6.58
N LYS A 133 -5.74 5.46 6.64
CA LYS A 133 -5.00 5.05 5.45
C LYS A 133 -5.82 4.13 4.54
N VAL A 134 -6.55 3.19 5.13
CA VAL A 134 -7.46 2.31 4.36
C VAL A 134 -8.59 3.11 3.74
N ARG A 135 -9.22 4.02 4.49
CA ARG A 135 -10.29 4.90 3.97
C ARG A 135 -9.80 5.73 2.78
N GLN A 136 -8.62 6.34 2.90
CA GLN A 136 -8.01 7.05 1.78
C GLN A 136 -7.76 6.12 0.58
N SER A 137 -7.24 4.91 0.80
CA SER A 137 -6.99 3.96 -0.29
C SER A 137 -8.28 3.53 -1.01
N MET A 138 -9.39 3.36 -0.27
CA MET A 138 -10.71 3.06 -0.85
C MET A 138 -11.27 4.27 -1.60
N GLN A 139 -11.05 5.48 -1.08
CA GLN A 139 -11.44 6.72 -1.74
C GLN A 139 -10.66 6.92 -3.06
N ASP A 140 -9.36 6.63 -3.08
CA ASP A 140 -8.52 6.70 -4.27
C ASP A 140 -8.97 5.67 -5.33
N LEU A 141 -9.26 4.44 -4.90
CA LEU A 141 -9.81 3.39 -5.76
C LEU A 141 -11.17 3.81 -6.33
N ALA A 142 -12.06 4.35 -5.51
CA ALA A 142 -13.34 4.88 -5.97
C ALA A 142 -13.12 5.99 -7.00
N GLY A 143 -12.22 6.94 -6.74
CA GLY A 143 -11.88 8.02 -7.66
C GLY A 143 -11.38 7.51 -9.03
N ALA A 144 -10.53 6.48 -9.03
CA ALA A 144 -10.05 5.83 -10.25
C ALA A 144 -11.18 5.15 -11.07
N LEU A 145 -12.29 4.81 -10.42
CA LEU A 145 -13.50 4.25 -11.01
C LEU A 145 -14.57 5.32 -11.31
N HIS A 146 -14.22 6.61 -11.21
CA HIS A 146 -15.14 7.75 -11.32
C HIS A 146 -16.29 7.70 -10.30
N LYS A 147 -16.00 7.17 -9.11
CA LYS A 147 -16.86 7.10 -7.93
C LYS A 147 -16.35 8.06 -6.84
N THR A 148 -17.13 8.26 -5.78
CA THR A 148 -16.85 9.34 -4.81
C THR A 148 -16.89 8.91 -3.35
N THR A 149 -17.20 7.65 -3.05
CA THR A 149 -17.31 7.19 -1.66
C THR A 149 -16.39 6.02 -1.34
N VAL A 150 -15.97 5.93 -0.08
CA VAL A 150 -15.26 4.76 0.48
C VAL A 150 -16.06 3.48 0.26
N ALA A 151 -17.38 3.53 0.48
CA ALA A 151 -18.29 2.40 0.25
C ALA A 151 -18.23 1.87 -1.19
N GLU A 152 -18.11 2.74 -2.21
CA GLU A 152 -17.97 2.32 -3.61
C GLU A 152 -16.62 1.66 -3.89
N GLY A 153 -15.53 2.13 -3.26
CA GLY A 153 -14.22 1.47 -3.33
C GLY A 153 -14.26 0.08 -2.69
N CYS A 154 -14.90 -0.04 -1.52
CA CYS A 154 -15.13 -1.32 -0.85
C CYS A 154 -15.99 -2.26 -1.70
N ALA A 155 -17.07 -1.77 -2.30
CA ALA A 155 -17.96 -2.55 -3.16
C ALA A 155 -17.22 -3.11 -4.38
N TYR A 156 -16.28 -2.35 -4.94
CA TYR A 156 -15.42 -2.84 -6.02
C TYR A 156 -14.58 -4.03 -5.56
N ILE A 157 -13.92 -3.97 -4.41
CA ILE A 157 -13.14 -5.10 -3.88
C ILE A 157 -14.04 -6.32 -3.66
N ALA A 158 -15.24 -6.12 -3.12
CA ALA A 158 -16.20 -7.20 -2.90
C ALA A 158 -16.61 -7.90 -4.21
N ALA A 159 -16.76 -7.14 -5.30
CA ALA A 159 -17.11 -7.66 -6.62
C ALA A 159 -15.91 -8.28 -7.37
N HIS A 160 -14.67 -7.87 -7.03
CA HIS A 160 -13.45 -8.22 -7.75
C HIS A 160 -12.39 -8.88 -6.85
N VAL A 161 -12.82 -9.82 -6.00
CA VAL A 161 -11.97 -10.45 -4.98
C VAL A 161 -10.65 -11.01 -5.54
N SER A 162 -10.70 -11.73 -6.65
CA SER A 162 -9.51 -12.34 -7.25
C SER A 162 -8.47 -11.28 -7.65
N ASP A 163 -8.91 -10.22 -8.32
CA ASP A 163 -8.02 -9.16 -8.80
C ASP A 163 -7.48 -8.33 -7.62
N ALA A 164 -8.35 -8.02 -6.65
CA ALA A 164 -7.97 -7.30 -5.45
C ALA A 164 -6.90 -8.06 -4.64
N VAL A 165 -7.06 -9.37 -4.46
CA VAL A 165 -6.08 -10.21 -3.76
C VAL A 165 -4.79 -10.37 -4.58
N ALA A 166 -4.88 -10.47 -5.91
CA ALA A 166 -3.71 -10.55 -6.77
C ALA A 166 -2.83 -9.30 -6.66
N GLY A 167 -3.44 -8.11 -6.57
CA GLY A 167 -2.73 -6.83 -6.39
C GLY A 167 -2.03 -6.70 -5.03
N GLN A 168 -2.45 -7.48 -4.02
CA GLN A 168 -1.86 -7.46 -2.69
C GLN A 168 -0.79 -8.55 -2.53
N SER A 169 0.33 -8.40 -3.25
CA SER A 169 1.49 -9.30 -3.14
C SER A 169 2.62 -8.66 -2.35
N PHE A 170 2.94 -9.19 -1.16
CA PHE A 170 4.04 -8.67 -0.34
C PHE A 170 5.39 -8.82 -1.06
N ALA A 171 5.62 -9.99 -1.68
CA ALA A 171 6.82 -10.28 -2.46
C ALA A 171 7.02 -9.29 -3.63
N GLN A 172 5.94 -8.93 -4.34
CA GLN A 172 6.05 -7.97 -5.45
C GLN A 172 6.28 -6.55 -4.97
N GLN A 173 5.64 -6.15 -3.86
CA GLN A 173 5.75 -4.81 -3.31
C GLN A 173 7.05 -4.59 -2.53
N ASN A 174 7.64 -5.64 -1.96
CA ASN A 174 8.80 -5.58 -1.06
C ASN A 174 9.77 -6.76 -1.28
N PRO A 175 10.28 -6.99 -2.51
CA PRO A 175 11.00 -8.23 -2.85
C PRO A 175 12.25 -8.48 -1.99
N GLU A 176 13.02 -7.44 -1.66
CA GLU A 176 14.22 -7.61 -0.82
C GLU A 176 13.88 -7.96 0.64
N ILE A 177 12.75 -7.46 1.14
CA ILE A 177 12.31 -7.71 2.52
C ILE A 177 11.69 -9.11 2.62
N GLU A 178 10.92 -9.50 1.60
CA GLU A 178 10.34 -10.84 1.52
C GLU A 178 11.44 -11.92 1.43
N ALA A 179 12.49 -11.69 0.64
CA ALA A 179 13.61 -12.63 0.55
C ALA A 179 14.29 -12.85 1.92
N VAL A 180 14.41 -11.81 2.73
CA VAL A 180 14.93 -11.90 4.11
C VAL A 180 13.96 -12.66 5.01
N LEU A 181 12.66 -12.35 4.94
CA LEU A 181 11.61 -13.02 5.71
C LEU A 181 11.63 -14.54 5.48
N MET A 182 11.68 -14.93 4.21
CA MET A 182 11.58 -16.33 3.77
C MET A 182 12.93 -17.07 3.78
N SER A 183 14.04 -16.38 4.06
CA SER A 183 15.35 -17.01 4.21
C SER A 183 15.41 -17.92 5.44
N ASN A 184 16.01 -19.11 5.30
CA ASN A 184 16.14 -20.10 6.39
C ASN A 184 16.92 -19.58 7.58
#